data_AF-A0A536DRJ3-F1
#
_entry.id   AF-A0A536DRJ3-F1
#
_cell.length_a   1.000
_cell.length_b   1.000
_cell.length_c   1.000
_cell.angle_alpha   90.00
_cell.angle_beta   90.00
_cell.angle_gamma   90.00
#
_symmetry.space_group_name_H-M   'P 1'
#
loop_
_entity.id
_entity.type
_entity.pdbx_description
1 polymer ?
#
loop_
_entity_poly.entity_id
_entity_poly.type
_entity_poly.pdbx_seq_one_letter_code
_entity_poly.pdbx_strand_id
1 'polypeptide(L)'
;MSLLLVLEGIAGAVLILAILQDVFLSVVVPRRAPNVGRMFRPSAFIIPALWRMWRELGLRMTSPERREAVLGSFGSLAVMLLLVAWVAGLILGYGLILNALGSQLRPAPDNLSTALYFAGVALLTLGFGDIVATEAPTRLITLVAAANGLGLFALVISLMFTLYGSFQRREVAVVVLEAGAGAPPSGVTLLETYALGGILNDLPGVFANWQAWAAEVLDSHLAYPVLAYFRSSHDNDSWISSLGAVMDAATLVLTTIEGGPKGWAKLFRAVGGHCLEDLVLNFQLQAEPEVGVERAEFDEARWRLERAGFVLRDPDESWASFARQRAEYAGRVNALARHWATPPAQWIGDRSPLKHARAHAPQPTAAPSPTVASNGR
;
A
#
# COMPACT_ATOMS: atom_id res chain seq x y z
N MET A 1 -30.26 39.81 7.17
CA MET A 1 -29.46 38.80 6.45
C MET A 1 -30.39 38.03 5.54
N SER A 2 -30.10 37.93 4.24
CA SER A 2 -30.96 37.17 3.31
C SER A 2 -30.88 35.67 3.61
N LEU A 3 -31.95 34.92 3.33
CA LEU A 3 -32.01 33.47 3.55
C LEU A 3 -30.83 32.74 2.87
N LEU A 4 -30.40 33.22 1.71
CA LEU A 4 -29.28 32.68 0.95
C LEU A 4 -27.95 32.77 1.72
N LEU A 5 -27.66 33.90 2.38
CA LEU A 5 -26.43 34.06 3.18
C LEU A 5 -26.45 33.16 4.43
N VAL A 6 -27.63 32.94 5.03
CA VAL A 6 -27.76 32.01 6.16
C VAL A 6 -27.47 30.58 5.72
N LEU A 7 -28.03 30.15 4.58
CA LEU A 7 -27.77 28.83 4.01
C LEU A 7 -26.29 28.65 3.64
N GLU A 8 -25.66 29.69 3.09
CA GLU A 8 -24.24 29.70 2.76
C GLU A 8 -23.37 29.52 4.00
N GLY A 9 -23.63 30.26 5.08
CA GLY A 9 -22.91 30.11 6.34
C GLY A 9 -23.10 28.73 6.98
N ILE A 10 -24.31 28.16 6.94
CA ILE A 10 -24.57 26.81 7.42
C ILE A 10 -23.81 25.77 6.58
N ALA A 11 -23.83 25.89 5.25
CA ALA A 11 -23.10 25.01 4.35
C ALA A 11 -21.59 25.06 4.63
N GLY A 12 -21.04 26.26 4.87
CA GLY A 12 -19.65 26.45 5.26
C GLY A 12 -19.30 25.76 6.58
N ALA A 13 -20.15 25.90 7.60
CA ALA A 13 -19.95 25.24 8.90
C ALA A 13 -19.99 23.71 8.80
N VAL A 14 -20.95 23.16 8.04
CA VAL A 14 -21.04 21.71 7.78
C VAL A 14 -19.79 21.22 7.05
N LEU A 15 -19.31 21.95 6.05
CA LEU A 15 -18.10 21.59 5.32
C LEU A 15 -16.85 21.58 6.21
N ILE A 16 -16.68 22.61 7.06
CA ILE A 16 -15.56 22.64 8.02
C ILE A 16 -15.61 21.42 8.94
N LEU A 17 -16.78 21.12 9.52
CA LEU A 17 -16.93 19.98 10.42
C LEU A 17 -16.63 18.65 9.71
N ALA A 18 -17.08 18.48 8.46
CA ALA A 18 -16.77 17.30 7.66
C ALA A 18 -15.26 17.15 7.40
N ILE A 19 -14.57 18.24 7.05
CA ILE A 19 -13.10 18.20 6.83
C ILE A 19 -12.34 17.92 8.12
N LEU A 20 -12.69 18.58 9.24
CA LEU A 20 -12.05 18.34 10.53
C LEU A 20 -12.28 16.90 11.02
N GLN A 21 -13.48 16.37 10.82
CA GLN A 21 -13.78 14.97 11.11
C GLN A 21 -12.95 14.02 10.24
N ASP A 22 -12.80 14.32 8.94
CA ASP A 22 -11.99 13.50 8.04
C ASP A 22 -10.50 13.51 8.45
N VAL A 23 -9.95 14.67 8.81
CA VAL A 23 -8.58 14.81 9.34
C VAL A 23 -8.43 14.01 10.64
N PHE A 24 -9.35 14.19 11.59
CA PHE A 24 -9.32 13.48 12.87
C PHE A 24 -9.33 11.96 12.68
N LEU A 25 -10.23 11.45 11.82
CA LEU A 25 -10.33 10.01 11.55
C LEU A 25 -9.17 9.46 10.72
N SER A 26 -8.52 10.27 9.89
CA SER A 26 -7.43 9.81 9.02
C SER A 26 -6.06 9.94 9.68
N VAL A 27 -5.90 10.84 10.64
CA VAL A 27 -4.61 11.15 11.27
C VAL A 27 -4.55 10.77 12.73
N VAL A 28 -5.62 11.03 13.50
CA VAL A 28 -5.58 10.94 14.97
C VAL A 28 -6.07 9.58 15.47
N VAL A 29 -7.05 8.97 14.81
CA VAL A 29 -7.65 7.70 15.26
C VAL A 29 -6.85 6.51 14.70
N PRO A 30 -6.13 5.74 15.55
CA PRO A 30 -5.31 4.62 15.11
C PRO A 30 -6.13 3.33 15.00
N ARG A 31 -7.31 3.41 14.37
CA ARG A 31 -8.20 2.26 14.19
C ARG A 31 -8.89 2.34 12.86
N ARG A 32 -9.34 1.19 12.35
CA ARG A 32 -10.27 1.13 11.21
C ARG A 32 -11.38 2.14 11.44
N ALA A 33 -11.39 3.20 10.64
CA ALA A 33 -12.42 4.21 10.74
C ALA A 33 -13.78 3.55 10.42
N PRO A 34 -14.81 3.75 11.26
CA PRO A 34 -16.10 3.11 11.08
C PRO A 34 -16.68 3.35 9.68
N ASN A 35 -17.40 2.35 9.14
CA ASN A 35 -18.19 2.55 7.92
C ASN A 35 -19.31 3.58 8.12
N VAL A 36 -19.74 3.78 9.36
CA VAL A 36 -20.69 4.82 9.77
C VAL A 36 -20.03 6.19 9.58
N GLY A 37 -20.59 7.01 8.69
CA GLY A 37 -20.06 8.34 8.37
C GLY A 37 -19.10 8.40 7.19
N ARG A 38 -18.91 7.30 6.43
CA ARG A 38 -18.09 7.29 5.19
C ARG A 38 -18.47 8.40 4.21
N MET A 39 -19.75 8.77 4.12
CA MET A 39 -20.24 9.83 3.23
C MET A 39 -19.65 11.22 3.55
N PHE A 40 -19.26 11.47 4.80
CA PHE A 40 -18.64 12.72 5.24
C PHE A 40 -17.12 12.66 5.28
N ARG A 41 -16.51 11.67 4.62
CA ARG A 41 -15.06 11.47 4.57
C ARG A 41 -14.54 11.59 3.14
N PRO A 42 -14.15 12.81 2.71
CA PRO A 42 -13.58 13.02 1.38
C PRO A 42 -12.43 12.06 1.07
N SER A 43 -11.53 11.80 2.04
CA SER A 43 -10.42 10.86 1.88
C SER A 43 -10.85 9.46 1.40
N ALA A 44 -11.99 8.96 1.88
CA ALA A 44 -12.51 7.62 1.58
C ALA A 44 -12.99 7.47 0.12
N PHE A 45 -13.19 8.58 -0.59
CA PHE A 45 -13.54 8.61 -2.01
C PHE A 45 -12.39 9.10 -2.89
N ILE A 46 -11.67 10.13 -2.43
CA ILE A 46 -10.55 10.75 -3.16
C ILE A 46 -9.45 9.71 -3.41
N ILE A 47 -9.01 8.97 -2.39
CA ILE A 47 -7.89 8.03 -2.55
C ILE A 47 -8.22 6.88 -3.52
N PRO A 48 -9.35 6.14 -3.39
CA PRO A 48 -9.66 5.07 -4.34
C PRO A 48 -9.93 5.56 -5.77
N ALA A 49 -10.45 6.80 -5.93
CA ALA A 49 -10.66 7.40 -7.24
C ALA A 49 -9.33 7.79 -7.89
N LEU A 50 -8.46 8.49 -7.16
CA LEU A 50 -7.13 8.85 -7.61
C LEU A 50 -6.29 7.62 -7.93
N TRP A 51 -6.37 6.57 -7.09
CA TRP A 51 -5.65 5.32 -7.34
C TRP A 51 -6.08 4.67 -8.66
N ARG A 52 -7.38 4.59 -8.94
CA ARG A 52 -7.87 4.03 -10.21
C ARG A 52 -7.29 4.78 -11.41
N MET A 53 -7.33 6.11 -11.38
CA MET A 53 -6.75 6.96 -12.43
C MET A 53 -5.23 6.76 -12.56
N TRP A 54 -4.51 6.75 -11.44
CA TRP A 54 -3.06 6.59 -11.40
C TRP A 54 -2.61 5.21 -11.89
N ARG A 55 -3.35 4.17 -11.50
CA ARG A 55 -3.12 2.79 -11.93
C ARG A 55 -3.32 2.65 -13.43
N GLU A 56 -4.40 3.20 -13.98
CA GLU A 56 -4.63 3.18 -15.43
C GLU A 56 -3.53 3.92 -16.20
N LEU A 57 -3.06 5.06 -15.69
CA LEU A 57 -1.95 5.78 -16.29
C LEU A 57 -0.66 4.95 -16.28
N GLY A 58 -0.31 4.33 -15.15
CA GLY A 58 0.87 3.46 -15.05
C GLY A 58 0.76 2.23 -15.94
N LEU A 59 -0.38 1.55 -15.97
CA LEU A 59 -0.58 0.34 -16.78
C LEU A 59 -0.57 0.59 -18.30
N ARG A 60 -0.82 1.83 -18.75
CA ARG A 60 -0.66 2.23 -20.16
C ARG A 60 0.80 2.41 -20.58
N MET A 61 1.75 2.45 -19.64
CA MET A 61 3.16 2.61 -19.94
C MET A 61 3.79 1.30 -20.41
N THR A 62 4.57 1.37 -21.48
CA THR A 62 5.26 0.20 -22.07
C THR A 62 6.60 -0.10 -21.41
N SER A 63 7.32 0.92 -20.93
CA SER A 63 8.58 0.76 -20.17
C SER A 63 8.26 0.30 -18.74
N PRO A 64 8.82 -0.84 -18.29
CA PRO A 64 8.67 -1.31 -16.91
C PRO A 64 9.17 -0.28 -15.90
N GLU A 65 10.32 0.36 -16.15
CA GLU A 65 10.94 1.31 -15.22
C GLU A 65 10.03 2.53 -14.99
N ARG A 66 9.46 3.09 -16.07
CA ARG A 66 8.53 4.23 -15.98
C ARG A 66 7.24 3.85 -15.27
N ARG A 67 6.71 2.66 -15.55
CA ARG A 67 5.51 2.14 -14.90
C ARG A 67 5.73 2.04 -13.39
N GLU A 68 6.84 1.45 -12.97
CA GLU A 68 7.18 1.29 -11.55
C GLU A 68 7.39 2.66 -10.88
N ALA A 69 8.09 3.60 -11.52
CA ALA A 69 8.28 4.95 -10.99
C ALA A 69 6.94 5.71 -10.80
N VAL A 70 6.04 5.65 -11.78
CA VAL A 70 4.73 6.32 -11.67
C VAL A 70 3.88 5.69 -10.58
N LEU A 71 3.77 4.37 -10.55
CA LEU A 71 2.96 3.69 -9.55
C LEU A 71 3.57 3.81 -8.14
N GLY A 72 4.89 3.84 -8.01
CA GLY A 72 5.62 4.03 -6.76
C GLY A 72 5.44 5.43 -6.17
N SER A 73 5.29 6.46 -7.00
CA SER A 73 5.07 7.84 -6.54
C SER A 73 3.72 8.08 -5.85
N PHE A 74 2.73 7.19 -6.07
CA PHE A 74 1.36 7.43 -5.65
C PHE A 74 1.21 7.54 -4.13
N GLY A 75 1.87 6.68 -3.33
CA GLY A 75 1.76 6.69 -1.87
C GLY A 75 2.10 8.05 -1.25
N SER A 76 3.25 8.62 -1.64
CA SER A 76 3.69 9.93 -1.16
C SER A 76 2.82 11.07 -1.71
N LEU A 77 2.46 11.02 -3.00
CA LEU A 77 1.60 12.04 -3.62
C LEU A 77 0.19 12.04 -3.04
N ALA A 78 -0.36 10.89 -2.67
CA ALA A 78 -1.68 10.75 -2.08
C ALA A 78 -1.81 11.57 -0.79
N VAL A 79 -0.80 11.55 0.08
CA VAL A 79 -0.82 12.34 1.33
C VAL A 79 -0.76 13.84 1.04
N MET A 80 0.06 14.25 0.05
CA MET A 80 0.13 15.66 -0.37
C MET A 80 -1.19 16.15 -0.97
N LEU A 81 -1.83 15.31 -1.81
CA LEU A 81 -3.13 15.62 -2.40
C LEU A 81 -4.24 15.69 -1.35
N LEU A 82 -4.19 14.85 -0.30
CA LEU A 82 -5.11 14.94 0.84
C LEU A 82 -4.92 16.26 1.61
N LEU A 83 -3.68 16.67 1.89
CA LEU A 83 -3.41 17.96 2.52
C LEU A 83 -3.98 19.11 1.70
N VAL A 84 -3.74 19.14 0.39
CA VAL A 84 -4.30 20.15 -0.52
C VAL A 84 -5.83 20.12 -0.50
N ALA A 85 -6.44 18.93 -0.53
CA ALA A 85 -7.89 18.80 -0.49
C ALA A 85 -8.49 19.29 0.84
N TRP A 86 -7.85 19.00 1.97
CA TRP A 86 -8.28 19.50 3.29
C TRP A 86 -8.13 21.01 3.41
N VAL A 87 -6.99 21.57 2.98
CA VAL A 87 -6.78 23.02 2.95
C VAL A 87 -7.83 23.68 2.06
N ALA A 88 -8.04 23.21 0.83
CA ALA A 88 -9.04 23.75 -0.09
C ALA A 88 -10.47 23.64 0.50
N GLY A 89 -10.81 22.52 1.13
CA GLY A 89 -12.10 22.32 1.80
C GLY A 89 -12.31 23.28 2.97
N LEU A 90 -11.28 23.53 3.79
CA LEU A 90 -11.34 24.51 4.87
C LEU A 90 -11.43 25.94 4.35
N ILE A 91 -10.64 26.31 3.32
CA ILE A 91 -10.73 27.63 2.67
C ILE A 91 -12.14 27.86 2.15
N LEU A 92 -12.72 26.86 1.48
CA LEU A 92 -14.10 26.92 0.99
C LEU A 92 -15.09 27.08 2.15
N GLY A 93 -14.98 26.25 3.19
CA GLY A 93 -15.89 26.29 4.34
C GLY A 93 -15.84 27.61 5.10
N TYR A 94 -14.64 28.11 5.40
CA TYR A 94 -14.46 29.42 6.04
C TYR A 94 -14.87 30.57 5.13
N GLY A 95 -14.55 30.49 3.83
CA GLY A 95 -14.92 31.50 2.85
C GLY A 95 -16.43 31.67 2.73
N LEU A 96 -17.20 30.58 2.74
CA LEU A 96 -18.66 30.61 2.75
C LEU A 96 -19.23 31.30 4.00
N ILE A 97 -18.66 31.02 5.19
CA ILE A 97 -19.05 31.69 6.44
C ILE A 97 -18.69 33.18 6.40
N LEU A 98 -17.49 33.51 5.94
CA LEU A 98 -16.99 34.88 5.88
C LEU A 98 -17.71 35.72 4.82
N ASN A 99 -18.13 35.11 3.71
CA ASN A 99 -19.00 35.75 2.72
C ASN A 99 -20.38 36.05 3.31
N ALA A 100 -20.98 35.10 4.03
CA ALA A 100 -22.25 35.29 4.74
C ALA A 100 -22.18 36.44 5.78
N LEU A 101 -21.00 36.65 6.38
CA LEU A 101 -20.72 37.70 7.35
C LEU A 101 -19.98 38.90 6.74
N GLY A 102 -19.99 39.07 5.42
CA GLY A 102 -19.14 40.03 4.71
C GLY A 102 -19.28 41.48 5.17
N SER A 103 -20.44 41.88 5.72
CA SER A 103 -20.67 43.22 6.28
C SER A 103 -19.82 43.53 7.52
N GLN A 104 -19.23 42.51 8.15
CA GLN A 104 -18.39 42.62 9.34
C GLN A 104 -16.89 42.67 9.00
N LEU A 105 -16.55 42.64 7.70
CA LEU A 105 -15.18 42.71 7.19
C LEU A 105 -14.92 44.09 6.57
N ARG A 106 -13.66 44.54 6.59
CA ARG A 106 -13.24 45.80 5.95
C ARG A 106 -11.99 45.59 5.09
N PRO A 107 -12.03 45.96 3.79
CA PRO A 107 -13.24 46.28 3.02
C PRO A 107 -14.21 45.09 3.00
N ALA A 108 -15.50 45.37 2.78
CA ALA A 108 -16.48 44.30 2.64
C ALA A 108 -16.18 43.51 1.34
N PRO A 109 -16.24 42.17 1.34
CA PRO A 109 -15.98 41.37 0.16
C PRO A 109 -17.01 41.65 -0.94
N ASP A 110 -16.56 41.96 -2.15
CA ASP A 110 -17.45 42.18 -3.29
C ASP A 110 -18.07 40.88 -3.83
N ASN A 111 -17.40 39.74 -3.62
CA ASN A 111 -17.82 38.43 -4.09
C ASN A 111 -17.21 37.30 -3.24
N LEU A 112 -17.67 36.06 -3.48
CA LEU A 112 -17.18 34.87 -2.79
C LEU A 112 -15.67 34.65 -2.98
N SER A 113 -15.10 35.02 -4.13
CA SER A 113 -13.66 34.84 -4.37
C SER A 113 -12.80 35.71 -3.44
N THR A 114 -13.26 36.92 -3.12
CA THR A 114 -12.61 37.81 -2.14
C THR A 114 -12.72 37.24 -0.71
N ALA A 115 -13.86 36.64 -0.36
CA ALA A 115 -14.03 35.96 0.93
C ALA A 115 -13.17 34.68 1.03
N LEU A 116 -13.05 33.89 -0.05
CA LEU A 116 -12.16 32.73 -0.14
C LEU A 116 -10.69 33.14 -0.02
N TYR A 117 -10.31 34.24 -0.67
CA TYR A 117 -8.98 34.82 -0.53
C TYR A 117 -8.68 35.18 0.92
N PHE A 118 -9.57 35.91 1.61
CA PHE A 118 -9.40 36.26 3.02
C PHE A 118 -9.35 35.01 3.92
N ALA A 119 -10.21 34.02 3.67
CA ALA A 119 -10.18 32.73 4.37
C ALA A 119 -8.84 32.02 4.20
N GLY A 120 -8.28 32.01 2.99
CA GLY A 120 -6.96 31.46 2.69
C GLY A 120 -5.84 32.19 3.42
N VAL A 121 -5.85 33.53 3.39
CA VAL A 121 -4.87 34.37 4.10
C VAL A 121 -4.90 34.10 5.61
N ALA A 122 -6.09 33.93 6.19
CA ALA A 122 -6.27 33.61 7.60
C ALA A 122 -5.81 32.19 7.95
N LEU A 123 -6.30 31.18 7.21
CA LEU A 123 -5.99 29.76 7.41
C LEU A 123 -4.50 29.48 7.26
N LEU A 124 -3.86 30.06 6.24
CA LEU A 124 -2.43 29.88 5.97
C LEU A 124 -1.54 30.84 6.78
N THR A 125 -2.12 31.63 7.69
CA THR A 125 -1.40 32.54 8.59
C THR A 125 -0.57 33.62 7.88
N LEU A 126 -0.94 34.01 6.66
CA LEU A 126 -0.23 35.02 5.85
C LEU A 126 -0.45 36.44 6.38
N GLY A 127 -1.70 36.75 6.76
CA GLY A 127 -2.03 38.01 7.45
C GLY A 127 -1.67 39.31 6.71
N PHE A 128 -1.89 39.40 5.38
CA PHE A 128 -1.53 40.59 4.59
C PHE A 128 -2.17 41.91 5.08
N GLY A 129 -3.30 41.83 5.78
CA GLY A 129 -3.95 42.99 6.42
C GLY A 129 -4.74 43.89 5.48
N ASP A 130 -4.91 43.48 4.23
CA ASP A 130 -5.73 44.14 3.22
C ASP A 130 -7.24 43.96 3.45
N ILE A 131 -7.64 42.83 4.06
CA ILE A 131 -8.98 42.59 4.60
C ILE A 131 -8.87 42.26 6.08
N VAL A 132 -9.68 42.93 6.91
CA VAL A 132 -9.68 42.74 8.36
C VAL A 132 -11.07 42.47 8.93
N ALA A 133 -11.13 41.56 9.90
CA ALA A 133 -12.33 41.27 10.67
C ALA A 133 -12.57 42.36 11.72
N THR A 134 -13.69 43.09 11.61
CA THR A 134 -13.97 44.22 12.49
C THR A 134 -14.81 43.85 13.71
N GLU A 135 -15.70 42.87 13.57
CA GLU A 135 -16.63 42.44 14.62
C GLU A 135 -16.20 41.14 15.32
N ALA A 136 -16.66 40.96 16.56
CA ALA A 136 -16.27 39.82 17.41
C ALA A 136 -16.50 38.44 16.76
N PRO A 137 -17.63 38.14 16.09
CA PRO A 137 -17.84 36.83 15.46
C PRO A 137 -16.83 36.56 14.34
N THR A 138 -16.62 37.52 13.44
CA THR A 138 -15.63 37.38 12.37
C THR A 138 -14.21 37.27 12.89
N ARG A 139 -13.83 37.99 13.96
CA ARG A 139 -12.51 37.88 14.59
C ARG A 139 -12.28 36.48 15.15
N LEU A 140 -13.28 35.92 15.83
CA LEU A 140 -13.21 34.55 16.36
C LEU A 140 -13.08 33.53 15.23
N ILE A 141 -13.87 33.65 14.16
CA ILE A 141 -13.81 32.76 13.00
C ILE A 141 -12.42 32.80 12.35
N THR A 142 -11.86 34.00 12.14
CA THR A 142 -10.51 34.18 11.60
C THR A 142 -9.45 33.56 12.51
N LEU A 143 -9.57 33.72 13.84
CA LEU A 143 -8.66 33.11 14.81
C LEU A 143 -8.74 31.57 14.78
N VAL A 144 -9.94 31.01 14.75
CA VAL A 144 -10.17 29.57 14.66
C VAL A 144 -9.67 29.02 13.33
N ALA A 145 -9.84 29.76 12.22
CA ALA A 145 -9.27 29.39 10.94
C ALA A 145 -7.74 29.30 11.03
N ALA A 146 -7.07 30.33 11.56
CA ALA A 146 -5.62 30.30 11.75
C ALA A 146 -5.16 29.11 12.63
N ALA A 147 -5.86 28.86 13.74
CA ALA A 147 -5.56 27.75 14.64
C ALA A 147 -5.71 26.38 13.94
N ASN A 148 -6.79 26.21 13.16
CA ASN A 148 -7.04 24.98 12.40
C ASN A 148 -6.03 24.78 11.27
N GLY A 149 -5.60 25.84 10.59
CA GLY A 149 -4.55 25.77 9.59
C GLY A 149 -3.23 25.30 10.20
N LEU A 150 -2.76 25.95 11.25
CA LEU A 150 -1.55 25.54 11.98
C LEU A 150 -1.65 24.10 12.50
N GLY A 151 -2.79 23.74 13.12
CA GLY A 151 -3.05 22.40 13.63
C GLY A 151 -3.04 21.33 12.54
N LEU A 152 -3.65 21.62 11.37
CA LEU A 152 -3.66 20.72 10.23
C LEU A 152 -2.25 20.42 9.72
N PHE A 153 -1.41 21.45 9.52
CA PHE A 153 -0.02 21.25 9.09
C PHE A 153 0.78 20.46 10.12
N ALA A 154 0.63 20.78 11.42
CA ALA A 154 1.31 20.04 12.49
C ALA A 154 0.91 18.56 12.48
N LEU A 155 -0.39 18.26 12.38
CA LEU A 155 -0.90 16.89 12.31
C LEU A 155 -0.39 16.13 11.08
N VAL A 156 -0.37 16.76 9.91
CA VAL A 156 0.12 16.11 8.68
C VAL A 156 1.63 15.88 8.71
N ILE A 157 2.41 16.81 9.28
CA ILE A 157 3.85 16.60 9.48
C ILE A 157 4.07 15.41 10.42
N SER A 158 3.34 15.33 11.54
CA SER A 158 3.40 14.18 12.45
C SER A 158 3.00 12.87 11.74
N LEU A 159 1.93 12.89 10.95
CA LEU A 159 1.50 11.74 10.14
C LEU A 159 2.62 11.28 9.22
N MET A 160 3.31 12.18 8.53
CA MET A 160 4.40 11.83 7.62
C MET A 160 5.51 11.07 8.34
N PHE A 161 5.92 11.52 9.52
CA PHE A 161 6.91 10.79 10.31
C PHE A 161 6.43 9.40 10.73
N THR A 162 5.17 9.28 11.16
CA THR A 162 4.56 7.99 11.50
C THR A 162 4.51 7.04 10.30
N LEU A 163 4.11 7.55 9.14
CA LEU A 163 4.03 6.78 7.90
C LEU A 163 5.40 6.30 7.45
N TYR A 164 6.41 7.17 7.44
CA TYR A 164 7.78 6.78 7.07
C TYR A 164 8.37 5.75 8.02
N GLY A 165 8.17 5.92 9.33
CA GLY A 165 8.64 4.93 10.32
C GLY A 165 7.96 3.56 10.13
N SER A 166 6.66 3.54 9.85
CA SER A 166 5.92 2.30 9.59
C SER A 166 6.32 1.65 8.27
N PHE A 167 6.52 2.45 7.22
CA PHE A 167 6.99 2.00 5.93
C PHE A 167 8.39 1.37 6.03
N GLN A 168 9.32 2.02 6.72
CA GLN A 168 10.67 1.51 6.91
C GLN A 168 10.68 0.18 7.66
N ARG A 169 9.91 0.06 8.76
CA ARG A 169 9.79 -1.23 9.49
C ARG A 169 9.25 -2.35 8.61
N ARG A 170 8.23 -2.06 7.79
CA ARG A 170 7.70 -3.03 6.82
C ARG A 170 8.79 -3.45 5.82
N GLU A 171 9.52 -2.49 5.28
CA GLU A 171 10.44 -2.72 4.18
C GLU A 171 11.72 -3.47 4.61
N VAL A 172 12.20 -3.28 5.83
CA VAL A 172 13.39 -3.99 6.34
C VAL A 172 13.21 -5.51 6.24
N ALA A 173 12.05 -6.05 6.62
CA ALA A 173 11.82 -7.49 6.54
C ALA A 173 11.72 -8.01 5.10
N VAL A 174 11.21 -7.18 4.17
CA VAL A 174 11.13 -7.50 2.74
C VAL A 174 12.54 -7.64 2.16
N VAL A 175 13.41 -6.67 2.42
CA VAL A 175 14.82 -6.68 1.97
C VAL A 175 15.59 -7.85 2.59
N VAL A 176 15.39 -8.16 3.87
CA VAL A 176 16.02 -9.31 4.51
C VAL A 176 15.57 -10.63 3.86
N LEU A 177 14.30 -10.73 3.46
CA LEU A 177 13.79 -11.92 2.78
C LEU A 177 14.39 -12.09 1.39
N GLU A 178 14.65 -11.00 0.65
CA GLU A 178 15.19 -11.01 -0.72
C GLU A 178 16.46 -11.88 -0.83
N ALA A 179 17.37 -11.79 0.15
CA ALA A 179 18.60 -12.59 0.17
C ALA A 179 18.34 -14.11 0.22
N GLY A 180 17.21 -14.53 0.80
CA GLY A 180 16.80 -15.93 0.90
C GLY A 180 15.87 -16.38 -0.23
N ALA A 181 14.90 -15.54 -0.58
CA ALA A 181 13.79 -15.87 -1.48
C ALA A 181 14.00 -15.41 -2.93
N GLY A 182 15.01 -14.58 -3.20
CA GLY A 182 15.28 -13.94 -4.48
C GLY A 182 14.42 -12.71 -4.76
N ALA A 183 14.73 -12.02 -5.87
CA ALA A 183 13.94 -10.92 -6.45
C ALA A 183 13.59 -11.28 -7.91
N PRO A 184 12.32 -11.63 -8.23
CA PRO A 184 11.14 -11.60 -7.36
C PRO A 184 11.14 -12.74 -6.31
N PRO A 185 10.44 -12.55 -5.17
CA PRO A 185 10.45 -13.51 -4.07
C PRO A 185 9.73 -14.82 -4.41
N SER A 186 10.33 -15.93 -3.96
CA SER A 186 9.81 -17.29 -4.13
C SER A 186 9.91 -18.08 -2.82
N GLY A 187 8.80 -18.73 -2.43
CA GLY A 187 8.77 -19.61 -1.27
C GLY A 187 9.60 -20.88 -1.46
N VAL A 188 9.70 -21.38 -2.70
CA VAL A 188 10.55 -22.54 -3.05
C VAL A 188 12.02 -22.16 -2.92
N THR A 189 12.42 -21.04 -3.53
CA THR A 189 13.79 -20.52 -3.45
C THR A 189 14.20 -20.25 -2.00
N LEU A 190 13.30 -19.70 -1.17
CA LEU A 190 13.57 -19.50 0.26
C LEU A 190 14.00 -20.81 0.95
N LEU A 191 13.24 -21.88 0.74
CA LEU A 191 13.52 -23.18 1.36
C LEU A 191 14.81 -23.80 0.81
N GLU A 192 15.03 -23.73 -0.50
CA GLU A 192 16.27 -24.19 -1.14
C GLU A 192 17.50 -23.45 -0.61
N THR A 193 17.45 -22.11 -0.53
CA THR A 193 18.57 -21.30 -0.07
C THR A 193 18.96 -21.66 1.36
N TYR A 194 17.99 -21.87 2.25
CA TYR A 194 18.26 -22.25 3.64
C TYR A 194 18.82 -23.68 3.74
N ALA A 195 18.35 -24.60 2.88
CA ALA A 195 18.86 -25.97 2.80
C ALA A 195 20.30 -26.02 2.30
N LEU A 196 20.55 -25.43 1.14
CA LEU A 196 21.86 -25.40 0.49
C LEU A 196 22.89 -24.60 1.29
N GLY A 197 22.45 -23.57 2.01
CA GLY A 197 23.29 -22.79 2.92
C GLY A 197 23.62 -23.49 4.24
N GLY A 198 23.02 -24.65 4.54
CA GLY A 198 23.25 -25.38 5.79
C GLY A 198 22.65 -24.69 7.02
N ILE A 199 21.69 -23.78 6.84
CA ILE A 199 21.08 -22.94 7.90
C ILE A 199 19.59 -23.27 8.12
N LEU A 200 19.15 -24.50 7.82
CA LEU A 200 17.75 -24.92 8.03
C LEU A 200 17.24 -24.71 9.46
N ASN A 201 18.13 -24.74 10.44
CA ASN A 201 17.80 -24.50 11.85
C ASN A 201 17.37 -23.06 12.13
N ASP A 202 17.63 -22.12 11.22
CA ASP A 202 17.22 -20.71 11.32
C ASP A 202 15.84 -20.44 10.69
N LEU A 203 15.32 -21.37 9.89
CA LEU A 203 13.98 -21.28 9.28
C LEU A 203 12.83 -21.06 10.29
N PRO A 204 12.81 -21.64 11.51
CA PRO A 204 11.87 -21.23 12.56
C PRO A 204 11.87 -19.72 12.82
N GLY A 205 13.05 -19.09 12.86
CA GLY A 205 13.22 -17.66 13.10
C GLY A 205 12.63 -16.83 11.97
N VAL A 206 12.75 -17.28 10.72
CA VAL A 206 12.10 -16.64 9.56
C VAL A 206 10.59 -16.60 9.75
N PHE A 207 9.96 -17.73 10.05
CA PHE A 207 8.51 -17.78 10.24
C PHE A 207 8.05 -16.96 11.46
N ALA A 208 8.80 -16.98 12.57
CA ALA A 208 8.52 -16.16 13.74
C ALA A 208 8.57 -14.65 13.42
N ASN A 209 9.62 -14.22 12.71
CA ASN A 209 9.78 -12.82 12.30
C ASN A 209 8.68 -12.38 11.34
N TRP A 210 8.34 -13.22 10.37
CA TRP A 210 7.25 -12.94 9.42
C TRP A 210 5.87 -12.98 10.06
N GLN A 211 5.68 -13.74 11.14
CA GLN A 211 4.46 -13.70 11.94
C GLN A 211 4.30 -12.35 12.65
N ALA A 212 5.37 -11.87 13.30
CA ALA A 212 5.38 -10.55 13.92
C ALA A 212 5.17 -9.44 12.89
N TRP A 213 5.89 -9.52 11.77
CA TRP A 213 5.75 -8.58 10.66
C TRP A 213 4.32 -8.55 10.09
N ALA A 214 3.69 -9.71 9.89
CA ALA A 214 2.32 -9.76 9.37
C ALA A 214 1.32 -9.11 10.33
N ALA A 215 1.52 -9.26 11.64
CA ALA A 215 0.72 -8.59 12.66
C ALA A 215 0.95 -7.07 12.67
N GLU A 216 2.19 -6.61 12.55
CA GLU A 216 2.53 -5.17 12.46
C GLU A 216 1.96 -4.53 11.18
N VAL A 217 2.05 -5.22 10.04
CA VAL A 217 1.47 -4.76 8.77
C VAL A 217 -0.05 -4.68 8.89
N LEU A 218 -0.67 -5.69 9.48
CA LEU A 218 -2.11 -5.70 9.72
C LEU A 218 -2.53 -4.48 10.55
N ASP A 219 -1.93 -4.27 11.72
CA ASP A 219 -2.28 -3.16 12.60
C ASP A 219 -2.07 -1.79 11.92
N SER A 220 -0.88 -1.58 11.35
CA SER A 220 -0.51 -0.31 10.72
C SER A 220 -1.32 0.02 9.47
N HIS A 221 -1.59 -0.94 8.59
CA HIS A 221 -2.27 -0.68 7.31
C HIS A 221 -3.80 -0.58 7.48
N LEU A 222 -4.34 -1.08 8.59
CA LEU A 222 -5.73 -0.83 8.97
C LEU A 222 -5.92 0.53 9.63
N ALA A 223 -4.95 0.96 10.45
CA ALA A 223 -4.94 2.30 11.03
C ALA A 223 -4.69 3.38 9.96
N TYR A 224 -3.75 3.13 9.06
CA TYR A 224 -3.36 4.06 7.99
C TYR A 224 -3.40 3.36 6.61
N PRO A 225 -4.58 3.23 5.98
CA PRO A 225 -4.73 2.56 4.68
C PRO A 225 -3.85 3.13 3.56
N VAL A 226 -3.42 4.38 3.68
CA VAL A 226 -2.49 5.00 2.72
C VAL A 226 -1.15 4.25 2.63
N LEU A 227 -0.70 3.60 3.71
CA LEU A 227 0.54 2.81 3.74
C LEU A 227 0.57 1.70 2.69
N ALA A 228 -0.58 1.11 2.39
CA ALA A 228 -0.66 0.00 1.44
C ALA A 228 -0.30 0.43 0.00
N TYR A 229 -0.38 1.73 -0.29
CA TYR A 229 -0.02 2.31 -1.58
C TYR A 229 1.47 2.68 -1.70
N PHE A 230 2.23 2.66 -0.61
CA PHE A 230 3.68 2.80 -0.69
C PHE A 230 4.26 1.50 -1.25
N ARG A 231 4.89 1.59 -2.43
CA ARG A 231 5.60 0.45 -3.04
C ARG A 231 6.92 0.19 -2.33
N SER A 232 7.38 -1.05 -2.40
CA SER A 232 8.72 -1.44 -1.94
C SER A 232 9.78 -0.71 -2.77
N SER A 233 10.93 -0.44 -2.16
CA SER A 233 11.96 0.48 -2.68
C SER A 233 12.85 -0.15 -3.75
N HIS A 234 12.95 -1.48 -3.80
CA HIS A 234 13.79 -2.22 -4.74
C HIS A 234 12.98 -2.69 -5.95
N ASP A 235 13.60 -2.62 -7.13
CA ASP A 235 12.98 -3.04 -8.39
C ASP A 235 12.64 -4.53 -8.35
N ASN A 236 11.41 -4.88 -8.76
CA ASN A 236 10.82 -6.23 -8.73
C ASN A 236 10.44 -6.80 -7.36
N ASP A 237 10.66 -6.06 -6.27
CA ASP A 237 10.20 -6.46 -4.95
C ASP A 237 8.82 -5.91 -4.60
N SER A 238 8.06 -6.69 -3.84
CA SER A 238 6.78 -6.27 -3.34
C SER A 238 6.48 -6.96 -2.03
N TRP A 239 6.22 -6.18 -1.00
CA TRP A 239 5.78 -6.69 0.31
C TRP A 239 4.60 -7.67 0.22
N ILE A 240 3.71 -7.54 -0.78
CA ILE A 240 2.63 -8.52 -1.05
C ILE A 240 3.17 -9.83 -1.60
N SER A 241 4.06 -9.76 -2.59
CA SER A 241 4.70 -10.94 -3.15
C SER A 241 5.57 -11.66 -2.13
N SER A 242 6.28 -10.90 -1.26
CA SER A 242 7.07 -11.43 -0.16
C SER A 242 6.20 -12.16 0.87
N LEU A 243 5.08 -11.55 1.30
CA LEU A 243 4.13 -12.22 2.18
C LEU A 243 3.59 -13.50 1.55
N GLY A 244 3.21 -13.46 0.26
CA GLY A 244 2.76 -14.65 -0.46
C GLY A 244 3.83 -15.73 -0.59
N ALA A 245 5.09 -15.36 -0.83
CA ALA A 245 6.22 -16.29 -0.91
C ALA A 245 6.46 -17.00 0.43
N VAL A 246 6.42 -16.28 1.56
CA VAL A 246 6.55 -16.92 2.88
C VAL A 246 5.32 -17.78 3.21
N MET A 247 4.12 -17.37 2.78
CA MET A 247 2.89 -18.20 2.90
C MET A 247 3.02 -19.50 2.10
N ASP A 248 3.58 -19.44 0.90
CA ASP A 248 3.85 -20.60 0.05
C ASP A 248 4.93 -21.51 0.68
N ALA A 249 6.02 -20.94 1.21
CA ALA A 249 7.05 -21.69 1.94
C ALA A 249 6.48 -22.40 3.18
N ALA A 250 5.69 -21.69 3.99
CA ALA A 250 5.04 -22.27 5.16
C ALA A 250 4.08 -23.40 4.78
N THR A 251 3.31 -23.21 3.71
CA THR A 251 2.39 -24.24 3.21
C THR A 251 3.17 -25.48 2.73
N LEU A 252 4.25 -25.31 1.97
CA LEU A 252 5.13 -26.42 1.56
C LEU A 252 5.73 -27.18 2.76
N VAL A 253 6.17 -26.49 3.81
CA VAL A 253 6.65 -27.11 5.06
C VAL A 253 5.55 -27.93 5.74
N LEU A 254 4.31 -27.43 5.72
CA LEU A 254 3.17 -28.11 6.35
C LEU A 254 2.69 -29.32 5.55
N THR A 255 2.67 -29.24 4.22
CA THR A 255 1.99 -30.21 3.35
C THR A 255 2.92 -31.19 2.66
N THR A 256 4.15 -30.79 2.35
CA THR A 256 5.02 -31.49 1.42
C THR A 256 6.27 -32.04 2.09
N ILE A 257 6.86 -31.30 3.03
CA ILE A 257 8.10 -31.70 3.70
C ILE A 257 7.78 -32.56 4.93
N GLU A 258 8.50 -33.67 5.12
CA GLU A 258 8.32 -34.55 6.28
C GLU A 258 8.84 -33.92 7.57
N GLY A 259 10.02 -33.28 7.52
CA GLY A 259 10.63 -32.54 8.62
C GLY A 259 10.32 -31.03 8.61
N GLY A 260 11.19 -30.26 9.27
CA GLY A 260 11.13 -28.79 9.29
C GLY A 260 10.26 -28.19 10.40
N PRO A 261 10.22 -26.85 10.49
CA PRO A 261 9.63 -26.13 11.63
C PRO A 261 8.10 -25.98 11.51
N LYS A 262 7.37 -27.10 11.47
CA LYS A 262 5.90 -27.13 11.26
C LYS A 262 5.12 -26.26 12.26
N GLY A 263 5.56 -26.18 13.51
CA GLY A 263 4.91 -25.35 14.53
C GLY A 263 4.90 -23.87 14.14
N TRP A 264 6.09 -23.31 13.87
CA TRP A 264 6.23 -21.91 13.46
C TRP A 264 5.59 -21.63 12.09
N ALA A 265 5.73 -22.55 11.13
CA ALA A 265 5.04 -22.43 9.84
C ALA A 265 3.51 -22.35 10.00
N LYS A 266 2.93 -23.15 10.90
CA LYS A 266 1.48 -23.12 11.20
C LYS A 266 1.05 -21.80 11.83
N LEU A 267 1.80 -21.30 12.81
CA LEU A 267 1.50 -20.03 13.48
C LEU A 267 1.59 -18.84 12.52
N PHE A 268 2.67 -18.79 11.74
CA PHE A 268 2.82 -17.76 10.70
C PHE A 268 1.67 -17.84 9.68
N ARG A 269 1.36 -19.02 9.15
CA ARG A 269 0.29 -19.17 8.15
C ARG A 269 -1.07 -18.69 8.68
N ALA A 270 -1.37 -18.92 9.95
CA ALA A 270 -2.59 -18.41 10.57
C ALA A 270 -2.62 -16.88 10.62
N VAL A 271 -1.58 -16.23 11.12
CA VAL A 271 -1.50 -14.76 11.21
C VAL A 271 -1.42 -14.12 9.83
N GLY A 272 -0.61 -14.66 8.92
CA GLY A 272 -0.50 -14.21 7.53
C GLY A 272 -1.82 -14.35 6.77
N GLY A 273 -2.55 -15.46 6.97
CA GLY A 273 -3.89 -15.65 6.43
C GLY A 273 -4.89 -14.58 6.89
N HIS A 274 -4.91 -14.29 8.19
CA HIS A 274 -5.74 -13.20 8.74
C HIS A 274 -5.34 -11.83 8.20
N CYS A 275 -4.03 -11.56 8.07
CA CYS A 275 -3.53 -10.32 7.49
C CYS A 275 -4.06 -10.10 6.06
N LEU A 276 -3.97 -11.13 5.21
CA LEU A 276 -4.48 -11.08 3.83
C LEU A 276 -6.00 -10.91 3.77
N GLU A 277 -6.74 -11.65 4.60
CA GLU A 277 -8.20 -11.56 4.67
C GLU A 277 -8.67 -10.16 5.07
N ASP A 278 -8.09 -9.62 6.13
CA ASP A 278 -8.45 -8.30 6.65
C ASP A 278 -8.10 -7.17 5.68
N LEU A 279 -6.98 -7.27 4.95
CA LEU A 279 -6.64 -6.34 3.89
C LEU A 279 -7.66 -6.40 2.75
N VAL A 280 -8.02 -7.59 2.28
CA VAL A 280 -9.04 -7.76 1.23
C VAL A 280 -10.38 -7.14 1.64
N LEU A 281 -10.81 -7.37 2.90
CA LEU A 281 -12.04 -6.80 3.45
C LEU A 281 -11.95 -5.27 3.56
N ASN A 282 -10.84 -4.73 4.06
CA ASN A 282 -10.64 -3.30 4.23
C ASN A 282 -10.67 -2.54 2.89
N PHE A 283 -10.04 -3.12 1.85
CA PHE A 283 -10.01 -2.54 0.51
C PHE A 283 -11.22 -2.94 -0.37
N GLN A 284 -12.20 -3.68 0.18
CA GLN A 284 -13.43 -4.11 -0.50
C GLN A 284 -13.13 -4.85 -1.81
N LEU A 285 -12.12 -5.73 -1.78
CA LEU A 285 -11.71 -6.51 -2.93
C LEU A 285 -12.47 -7.84 -2.99
N GLN A 286 -12.72 -8.31 -4.21
CA GLN A 286 -13.24 -9.66 -4.44
C GLN A 286 -12.06 -10.63 -4.57
N ALA A 287 -12.09 -11.69 -3.77
CA ALA A 287 -11.08 -12.75 -3.76
C ALA A 287 -11.80 -14.10 -3.70
N GLU A 288 -11.90 -14.76 -4.84
CA GLU A 288 -12.45 -16.12 -4.91
C GLU A 288 -11.39 -17.13 -4.48
N PRO A 289 -11.78 -18.25 -3.84
CA PRO A 289 -10.86 -19.34 -3.57
C PRO A 289 -10.25 -19.89 -4.86
N GLU A 290 -8.92 -19.83 -4.98
CA GLU A 290 -8.19 -20.39 -6.12
C GLU A 290 -6.89 -20.99 -5.63
N VAL A 291 -6.50 -22.16 -6.15
CA VAL A 291 -5.15 -22.71 -5.89
C VAL A 291 -4.11 -21.83 -6.57
N GLY A 292 -4.43 -21.33 -7.77
CA GLY A 292 -3.56 -20.51 -8.59
C GLY A 292 -2.38 -21.25 -9.21
N VAL A 293 -2.00 -22.43 -8.72
CA VAL A 293 -0.81 -23.20 -9.15
C VAL A 293 -1.26 -24.47 -9.86
N GLU A 294 -0.58 -24.84 -10.94
CA GLU A 294 -0.78 -26.10 -11.66
C GLU A 294 0.00 -27.25 -11.02
N ARG A 295 -0.47 -28.50 -11.23
CA ARG A 295 0.23 -29.68 -10.69
C ARG A 295 1.68 -29.77 -11.16
N ALA A 296 1.94 -29.45 -12.43
CA ALA A 296 3.29 -29.46 -12.98
C ALA A 296 4.23 -28.46 -12.30
N GLU A 297 3.76 -27.25 -11.99
CA GLU A 297 4.53 -26.24 -11.25
C GLU A 297 4.84 -26.71 -9.82
N PHE A 298 3.90 -27.41 -9.19
CA PHE A 298 4.10 -28.01 -7.87
C PHE A 298 5.11 -29.16 -7.90
N ASP A 299 5.03 -30.03 -8.91
CA ASP A 299 5.99 -31.13 -9.08
C ASP A 299 7.40 -30.60 -9.36
N GLU A 300 7.54 -29.50 -10.11
CA GLU A 300 8.81 -28.79 -10.27
C GLU A 300 9.35 -28.28 -8.93
N ALA A 301 8.49 -27.65 -8.11
CA ALA A 301 8.86 -27.20 -6.77
C ALA A 301 9.31 -28.37 -5.87
N ARG A 302 8.63 -29.52 -5.94
CA ARG A 302 9.04 -30.73 -5.22
C ARG A 302 10.42 -31.21 -5.66
N TRP A 303 10.66 -31.32 -6.96
CA TRP A 303 11.95 -31.75 -7.50
C TRP A 303 13.09 -30.84 -7.02
N ARG A 304 12.84 -29.53 -7.01
CA ARG A 304 13.74 -28.51 -6.46
C ARG A 304 14.06 -28.74 -4.97
N LEU A 305 13.05 -28.94 -4.14
CA LEU A 305 13.22 -29.23 -2.71
C LEU A 305 13.95 -30.55 -2.45
N GLU A 306 13.65 -31.60 -3.21
CA GLU A 306 14.34 -32.89 -3.10
C GLU A 306 15.84 -32.76 -3.41
N ARG A 307 16.18 -32.02 -4.48
CA ARG A 307 17.58 -31.73 -4.83
C ARG A 307 18.31 -30.89 -3.77
N ALA A 308 17.59 -30.05 -3.05
CA ALA A 308 18.13 -29.29 -1.92
C ALA A 308 18.31 -30.14 -0.65
N GLY A 309 17.86 -31.41 -0.66
CA GLY A 309 18.07 -32.36 0.43
C GLY A 309 16.87 -32.53 1.37
N PHE A 310 15.69 -32.02 1.01
CA PHE A 310 14.48 -32.25 1.80
C PHE A 310 13.92 -33.66 1.59
N VAL A 311 13.48 -34.29 2.69
CA VAL A 311 12.65 -35.51 2.63
C VAL A 311 11.20 -35.10 2.43
N LEU A 312 10.59 -35.61 1.35
CA LEU A 312 9.26 -35.23 0.91
C LEU A 312 8.27 -36.37 1.09
N ARG A 313 7.03 -36.02 1.44
CA ARG A 313 5.89 -36.97 1.51
C ARG A 313 5.47 -37.43 0.12
N ASP A 314 4.56 -38.38 0.05
CA ASP A 314 3.96 -38.85 -1.20
C ASP A 314 3.52 -37.69 -2.13
N PRO A 315 3.81 -37.73 -3.44
CA PRO A 315 3.44 -36.68 -4.41
C PRO A 315 1.96 -36.32 -4.42
N ASP A 316 1.07 -37.30 -4.46
CA ASP A 316 -0.36 -37.09 -4.63
C ASP A 316 -1.02 -36.63 -3.32
N GLU A 317 -0.60 -37.21 -2.19
CA GLU A 317 -1.04 -36.74 -0.88
C GLU A 317 -0.61 -35.28 -0.65
N SER A 318 0.65 -34.97 -0.96
CA SER A 318 1.21 -33.63 -0.77
C SER A 318 0.52 -32.61 -1.65
N TRP A 319 0.27 -32.94 -2.92
CA TRP A 319 -0.47 -32.06 -3.84
C TRP A 319 -1.88 -31.78 -3.34
N ALA A 320 -2.62 -32.82 -2.96
CA ALA A 320 -3.98 -32.67 -2.48
C ALA A 320 -4.02 -31.77 -1.23
N SER A 321 -3.04 -31.93 -0.32
CA SER A 321 -2.93 -31.10 0.89
C SER A 321 -2.49 -29.66 0.59
N PHE A 322 -1.50 -29.48 -0.28
CA PHE A 322 -1.01 -28.18 -0.73
C PHE A 322 -2.10 -27.39 -1.44
N ALA A 323 -2.80 -27.98 -2.40
CA ALA A 323 -3.85 -27.32 -3.16
C ALA A 323 -4.99 -26.85 -2.24
N ARG A 324 -5.45 -27.69 -1.31
CA ARG A 324 -6.48 -27.32 -0.31
C ARG A 324 -6.03 -26.13 0.54
N GLN A 325 -4.82 -26.19 1.09
CA GLN A 325 -4.31 -25.11 1.95
C GLN A 325 -4.03 -23.83 1.16
N ARG A 326 -3.52 -23.92 -0.06
CA ARG A 326 -3.23 -22.74 -0.88
C ARG A 326 -4.50 -22.02 -1.32
N ALA A 327 -5.57 -22.76 -1.61
CA ALA A 327 -6.88 -22.20 -1.97
C ALA A 327 -7.45 -21.24 -0.92
N GLU A 328 -7.07 -21.39 0.35
CA GLU A 328 -7.52 -20.51 1.44
C GLU A 328 -6.95 -19.09 1.36
N TYR A 329 -5.77 -18.88 0.76
CA TYR A 329 -5.11 -17.56 0.78
C TYR A 329 -4.72 -17.03 -0.61
N ALA A 330 -4.49 -17.89 -1.60
CA ALA A 330 -3.92 -17.46 -2.87
C ALA A 330 -4.80 -16.47 -3.64
N GLY A 331 -6.12 -16.67 -3.64
CA GLY A 331 -7.06 -15.71 -4.23
C GLY A 331 -6.97 -14.32 -3.61
N ARG A 332 -6.73 -14.25 -2.30
CA ARG A 332 -6.56 -12.99 -1.55
C ARG A 332 -5.25 -12.31 -1.93
N VAL A 333 -4.14 -13.06 -1.97
CA VAL A 333 -2.83 -12.55 -2.42
C VAL A 333 -2.94 -12.00 -3.84
N ASN A 334 -3.57 -12.74 -4.76
CA ASN A 334 -3.72 -12.31 -6.15
C ASN A 334 -4.66 -11.11 -6.30
N ALA A 335 -5.74 -11.02 -5.52
CA ALA A 335 -6.61 -9.84 -5.51
C ALA A 335 -5.84 -8.57 -5.09
N LEU A 336 -5.03 -8.68 -4.03
CA LEU A 336 -4.16 -7.59 -3.56
C LEU A 336 -3.10 -7.22 -4.60
N ALA A 337 -2.40 -8.21 -5.15
CA ALA A 337 -1.39 -8.01 -6.18
C ALA A 337 -1.97 -7.33 -7.44
N ARG A 338 -3.16 -7.74 -7.89
CA ARG A 338 -3.89 -7.08 -9.00
C ARG A 338 -4.31 -5.66 -8.63
N HIS A 339 -4.81 -5.45 -7.41
CA HIS A 339 -5.26 -4.13 -6.98
C HIS A 339 -4.12 -3.10 -7.00
N TRP A 340 -2.94 -3.48 -6.47
CA TRP A 340 -1.76 -2.63 -6.40
C TRP A 340 -0.82 -2.70 -7.61
N ALA A 341 -1.19 -3.49 -8.63
CA ALA A 341 -0.38 -3.72 -9.83
C ALA A 341 1.06 -4.15 -9.49
N THR A 342 1.17 -5.08 -8.54
CA THR A 342 2.43 -5.67 -8.08
C THR A 342 3.15 -6.39 -9.22
N PRO A 343 4.50 -6.29 -9.31
CA PRO A 343 5.29 -7.11 -10.23
C PRO A 343 4.98 -8.61 -10.07
N PRO A 344 4.93 -9.37 -11.17
CA PRO A 344 4.68 -10.81 -11.09
C PRO A 344 5.82 -11.50 -10.32
N ALA A 345 5.45 -12.43 -9.44
CA ALA A 345 6.39 -13.26 -8.68
C ALA A 345 6.00 -14.74 -8.82
N GLN A 346 6.83 -15.66 -8.31
CA GLN A 346 6.49 -17.08 -8.37
C GLN A 346 5.15 -17.32 -7.69
N TRP A 347 4.20 -17.83 -8.46
CA TRP A 347 2.83 -18.10 -8.04
C TRP A 347 1.98 -16.89 -7.59
N ILE A 348 2.34 -15.65 -7.95
CA ILE A 348 1.62 -14.42 -7.57
C ILE A 348 1.54 -13.44 -8.74
N GLY A 349 0.34 -12.87 -8.99
CA GLY A 349 0.14 -11.80 -9.98
C GLY A 349 -0.55 -12.26 -11.28
N ASP A 350 -0.48 -11.42 -12.32
CA ASP A 350 -1.14 -11.69 -13.62
C ASP A 350 -0.45 -12.84 -14.36
N ARG A 351 -1.06 -14.03 -14.27
CA ARG A 351 -0.63 -15.27 -14.93
C ARG A 351 -1.28 -15.44 -16.30
N SER A 352 -1.51 -14.34 -17.04
CA SER A 352 -1.93 -14.46 -18.43
C SER A 352 -0.93 -15.36 -19.19
N PRO A 353 -1.37 -16.44 -19.87
CA PRO A 353 -0.49 -17.46 -20.47
C PRO A 353 0.55 -16.97 -21.50
N LEU A 354 0.61 -15.66 -21.79
CA LEU A 354 1.33 -15.09 -22.94
C LEU A 354 2.58 -14.27 -22.58
N LYS A 355 3.01 -14.17 -21.32
CA LYS A 355 4.18 -13.30 -20.96
C LYS A 355 5.40 -13.98 -20.33
N HIS A 356 5.34 -15.26 -19.94
CA HIS A 356 6.47 -15.90 -19.25
C HIS A 356 7.33 -16.87 -20.07
N ALA A 357 7.18 -16.90 -21.40
CA ALA A 357 7.99 -17.79 -22.24
C ALA A 357 9.44 -17.33 -22.53
N ARG A 358 9.98 -16.25 -21.93
CA ARG A 358 11.29 -15.70 -22.36
C ARG A 358 12.34 -15.33 -21.32
N ALA A 359 12.10 -15.48 -20.01
CA ALA A 359 13.10 -15.07 -19.02
C ALA A 359 14.10 -16.18 -18.60
N HIS A 360 13.90 -17.44 -19.02
CA HIS A 360 14.73 -18.59 -18.59
C HIS A 360 15.40 -19.36 -19.74
N ALA A 361 15.61 -18.74 -20.90
CA ALA A 361 16.56 -19.31 -21.85
C ALA A 361 17.98 -19.05 -21.30
N PRO A 362 18.79 -20.09 -21.03
CA PRO A 362 20.22 -19.88 -20.79
C PRO A 362 20.78 -19.16 -22.01
N GLN A 363 21.51 -18.07 -21.81
CA GLN A 363 22.31 -17.48 -22.89
C GLN A 363 23.20 -18.59 -23.47
N PRO A 364 23.15 -18.88 -24.78
CA PRO A 364 24.09 -19.80 -25.37
C PRO A 364 25.49 -19.25 -25.15
N THR A 365 26.31 -20.02 -24.45
CA THR A 365 27.73 -19.76 -24.26
C THR A 365 28.36 -19.45 -25.62
N ALA A 366 28.97 -18.27 -25.74
CA ALA A 366 29.68 -17.87 -26.93
C ALA A 366 30.76 -18.92 -27.24
N ALA A 367 30.67 -19.54 -28.43
CA ALA A 367 31.67 -20.48 -28.91
C ALA A 367 33.03 -19.76 -29.04
N PRO A 368 34.16 -20.42 -28.72
CA PRO A 368 35.47 -19.82 -28.86
C PRO A 368 35.77 -19.52 -30.34
N SER A 369 36.22 -18.30 -30.61
CA SER A 369 36.61 -17.82 -31.94
C SER A 369 37.70 -18.72 -32.55
N PRO A 370 37.64 -19.03 -33.86
CA PRO A 370 38.69 -19.81 -34.50
C PRO A 370 39.96 -18.98 -34.62
N THR A 371 41.06 -19.55 -34.15
CA THR A 371 42.43 -19.07 -34.29
C THR A 371 42.75 -18.87 -35.78
N VAL A 372 42.96 -17.63 -36.19
CA VAL A 372 43.49 -17.31 -37.52
C VAL A 372 44.98 -17.66 -37.53
N ALA A 373 45.33 -18.72 -38.23
CA ALA A 373 46.70 -19.02 -38.61
C ALA A 373 47.22 -17.92 -39.55
N SER A 374 48.21 -17.15 -39.11
CA SER A 374 48.98 -16.29 -40.01
C SER A 374 50.17 -17.10 -40.55
N ASN A 375 50.08 -17.48 -41.83
CA ASN A 375 51.19 -18.00 -42.62
C ASN A 375 51.47 -17.00 -43.74
N GLY A 376 52.70 -16.48 -43.76
CA GLY A 376 53.44 -16.09 -44.96
C GLY A 376 53.10 -14.77 -45.66
N ARG A 377 53.90 -13.74 -45.44
CA ARG A 377 54.96 -13.30 -46.37
C ARG A 377 55.89 -12.29 -45.72
#